data_AF-A0A4R6L473-F1
#
_entry.id   AF-A0A4R6L473-F1
#
_cell.length_a   1.000
_cell.length_b   1.000
_cell.length_c   1.000
_cell.angle_alpha   90.00
_cell.angle_beta   90.00
_cell.angle_gamma   90.00
#
_symmetry.space_group_name_H-M   'P 1'
#
loop_
_entity.id
_entity.type
_entity.pdbx_description
1 polymer ?
#
loop_
_entity_poly.entity_id
_entity_poly.type
_entity_poly.pdbx_seq_one_letter_code
_entity_poly.pdbx_strand_id
1 'polypeptide(L)' 'MAQGMKCRVCGYYMYAEREDDQPQGRWVYYVCQNRADKCNNREKVFEKYADRR' A
#
# COMPACT_ATOMS: atom_id res chain seq x y z
N MET A 1 -11.24 -0.60 -4.17
CA MET A 1 -10.26 -1.63 -3.75
C MET A 1 -8.92 -1.17 -4.29
N ALA A 2 -7.95 -0.88 -3.43
CA ALA A 2 -6.67 -0.31 -3.82
C ALA A 2 -6.05 -1.11 -4.97
N GLN A 3 -5.76 -0.44 -6.09
CA GLN A 3 -5.06 -1.06 -7.21
C GLN A 3 -3.72 -1.56 -6.68
N GLY A 4 -3.52 -2.89 -6.72
CA GLY A 4 -2.36 -3.56 -6.14
C GLY A 4 -1.06 -2.84 -6.50
N MET A 5 -0.49 -2.15 -5.52
CA MET A 5 0.75 -1.39 -5.68
C MET A 5 1.88 -2.38 -5.99
N LYS A 6 2.70 -2.09 -7.00
CA LYS A 6 3.88 -2.91 -7.30
C LYS A 6 5.07 -2.38 -6.52
N CYS A 7 5.83 -3.29 -5.91
CA CYS A 7 7.05 -2.99 -5.19
C CYS A 7 8.08 -2.41 -6.16
N ARG A 8 8.63 -1.24 -5.86
CA ARG A 8 9.65 -0.60 -6.70
C ARG A 8 10.98 -1.35 -6.75
N VAL A 9 11.23 -2.25 -5.79
CA VAL A 9 12.48 -3.00 -5.66
C VAL A 9 12.48 -4.25 -6.54
N CYS A 10 11.43 -5.07 -6.44
CA CYS A 10 11.36 -6.36 -7.13
C CYS A 10 10.24 -6.45 -8.19
N GLY A 11 9.44 -5.40 -8.37
CA GLY A 11 8.32 -5.37 -9.31
C GLY A 11 7.11 -6.23 -8.90
N TYR A 12 7.20 -6.99 -7.82
CA TYR A 12 6.14 -7.88 -7.35
C TYR A 12 4.98 -7.11 -6.70
N TYR A 13 3.81 -7.74 -6.62
CA TYR A 13 2.66 -7.12 -5.96
C TYR A 13 2.91 -6.90 -4.47
N MET A 14 2.41 -5.79 -3.97
CA MET A 14 2.31 -5.46 -2.55
C MET A 14 0.86 -5.57 -2.11
N TYR A 15 0.65 -5.92 -0.85
CA TYR A 15 -0.66 -5.96 -0.21
C TYR A 15 -0.72 -4.93 0.91
N ALA A 16 -1.91 -4.41 1.20
CA ALA A 16 -2.13 -3.55 2.35
C ALA A 16 -2.10 -4.42 3.62
N GLU A 17 -1.07 -4.22 4.45
CA GLU A 17 -0.97 -4.89 5.76
C GLU A 17 -1.81 -4.17 6.81
N ARG A 18 -1.84 -2.83 6.74
CA ARG A 18 -2.57 -2.00 7.67
C ARG A 18 -3.17 -0.80 6.95
N GLU A 19 -4.40 -0.46 7.34
CA GLU A 19 -5.06 0.79 6.98
C GLU A 19 -5.32 1.58 8.27
N ASP A 20 -5.14 2.89 8.22
CA ASP A 20 -5.36 3.82 9.33
C ASP A 20 -6.21 4.98 8.82
N ASP A 21 -7.51 4.89 9.09
CA ASP A 21 -8.51 5.84 8.61
C ASP A 21 -8.43 7.16 9.39
N GLN A 22 -8.42 8.26 8.65
CA GLN A 22 -8.31 9.63 9.14
C GLN A 22 -9.44 10.48 8.55
N PRO A 23 -9.81 11.62 9.15
CA PRO A 23 -10.89 12.46 8.63
C PRO A 23 -10.70 12.94 7.18
N GLN A 24 -9.46 13.02 6.70
CA GLN A 24 -9.10 13.53 5.36
C GLN A 24 -8.76 12.42 4.34
N GLY A 25 -8.74 11.15 4.76
CA GLY A 25 -8.22 10.04 3.95
C GLY A 25 -7.76 8.90 4.83
N ARG A 26 -6.99 7.96 4.30
CA ARG A 26 -6.42 6.86 5.07
C ARG A 26 -4.96 6.66 4.75
N TRP A 27 -4.19 6.31 5.76
CA TRP A 27 -2.84 5.80 5.56
C TRP A 27 -2.90 4.32 5.29
N VAL A 28 -2.40 3.90 4.14
CA VAL A 28 -2.27 2.49 3.75
C VAL A 28 -0.80 2.12 3.83
N TYR A 29 -0.51 1.07 4.61
CA TYR A 29 0.80 0.48 4.75
C TYR A 29 0.89 -0.74 3.85
N TYR A 30 1.58 -0.60 2.73
CA TYR A 30 1.82 -1.67 1.77
C TYR A 30 3.07 -2.44 2.14
N VAL A 31 2.99 -3.76 2.06
CA VAL A 31 4.12 -4.68 2.26
C VAL A 31 4.28 -5.56 1.03
N CYS A 32 5.53 -5.73 0.60
CA CYS A 32 5.83 -6.59 -0.54
C CYS A 32 5.46 -8.04 -0.25
N GLN A 33 4.77 -8.68 -1.21
CA GLN A 33 4.36 -10.08 -1.12
C GLN A 33 5.43 -11.06 -1.62
N ASN A 34 6.56 -10.56 -2.15
CA ASN A 34 7.61 -11.43 -2.69
C ASN A 34 8.38 -12.14 -1.56
N ARG A 35 7.89 -13.33 -1.21
CA ARG A 35 8.53 -14.23 -0.25
C ARG A 35 9.73 -14.99 -0.83
N ALA A 36 9.83 -15.11 -2.16
CA ALA A 36 10.91 -15.84 -2.82
C ALA A 36 12.25 -15.10 -2.66
N ASP A 37 12.27 -13.79 -2.91
CA ASP A 37 13.49 -12.96 -2.77
C ASP A 37 13.67 -12.34 -1.37
N LYS A 38 12.82 -12.70 -0.40
CA LYS A 38 12.78 -12.06 0.94
C LYS A 38 12.73 -10.53 0.85
N CYS A 39 11.96 -10.00 -0.10
CA CYS A 39 11.84 -8.57 -0.29
C CYS A 39 10.97 -7.99 0.84
N ASN A 40 11.60 -7.39 1.85
CA ASN A 40 10.93 -6.80 3.01
C ASN A 40 10.56 -5.33 2.80
N ASN A 41 10.34 -4.91 1.55
CA ASN A 41 10.02 -3.51 1.25
C ASN A 41 8.63 -3.15 1.80
N ARG A 42 8.54 -1.98 2.43
CA ARG A 42 7.30 -1.44 3.00
C ARG A 42 7.13 0.00 2.53
N GLU A 43 5.95 0.32 2.02
CA GLU A 43 5.60 1.66 1.54
C GLU A 43 4.39 2.18 2.31
N LYS A 44 4.48 3.42 2.79
CA LYS A 44 3.37 4.11 3.45
C LYS A 44 2.80 5.15 2.49
N VAL A 45 1.53 5.03 2.14
CA VAL A 45 0.84 5.90 1.19
C VAL A 45 -0.38 6.51 1.85
N PHE A 46 -0.62 7.80 1.63
CA PHE A 46 -1.86 8.44 2.03
C PHE A 46 -2.85 8.43 0.86
N GLU A 47 -3.91 7.66 0.99
CA GLU A 47 -5.04 7.72 0.07
C GLU A 47 -6.05 8.73 0.59
N LYS A 48 -6.12 9.90 -0.04
CA LYS A 48 -7.21 10.86 0.23
C LYS A 48 -8.54 10.21 -0.13
N TYR A 49 -9.53 10.30 0.76
CA TYR A 49 -10.88 9.96 0.34
C TYR A 49 -11.25 10.94 -0.76
N ALA A 50 -11.62 10.42 -1.94
CA ALA A 50 -12.11 11.26 -3.00
C ALA A 50 -13.32 12.03 -2.44
N ASP A 51 -13.15 13.34 -2.26
CA ASP A 51 -14.22 14.28 -1.99
C ASP A 51 -15.19 14.16 -3.17
N ARG A 52 -16.21 13.29 -3.04
CA ARG A 52 -17.30 13.19 -4.00
C ARG A 52 -18.13 14.46 -3.81
N ARG A 53 -17.69 15.53 -4.46
CA ARG A 53 -18.48 16.76 -4.61
C ARG A 53 -19.35 16.69 -5.85
#